data_AF-A0A165C1H5-F1
#
_entry.id   AF-A0A165C1H5-F1
#
_cell.length_a   1.000
_cell.length_b   1.000
_cell.length_c   1.000
_cell.angle_alpha   90.00
_cell.angle_beta   90.00
_cell.angle_gamma   90.00
#
_symmetry.space_group_name_H-M   'P 1'
#
loop_
_entity.id
_entity.type
_entity.pdbx_description
1 polymer ?
#
loop_
_entity_poly.entity_id
_entity_poly.type
_entity_poly.pdbx_seq_one_letter_code
_entity_poly.pdbx_strand_id
1 'polypeptide(L)'
;MERDAAALTLALREPLKPTLCAACLLCFRAYFLADVRKTNLRILRASHHEFWNCIMRFLTVKRTDISRSAVNRRLDAAWRACQSTRGPPKYHAKLRAVFDNRAVFENYDNMLREVVETLLDFLIVIFYDQSKAVVVESQKFSRHGLWPTSADDILPFGPESSYSTLL
;
A
#
# COMPACT_ATOMS: atom_id res chain seq x y z
N MET A 1 -14.27 4.46 0.65
CA MET A 1 -13.31 4.02 -0.40
C MET A 1 -12.55 5.20 -0.98
N GLU A 2 -13.10 6.04 -1.85
CA GLU A 2 -12.31 7.11 -2.50
C GLU A 2 -11.69 8.12 -1.53
N ARG A 3 -12.44 8.55 -0.51
CA ARG A 3 -11.92 9.38 0.59
C ARG A 3 -10.76 8.71 1.32
N ASP A 4 -10.87 7.40 1.53
CA ASP A 4 -9.84 6.61 2.23
C ASP A 4 -8.61 6.43 1.33
N ALA A 5 -8.81 6.24 0.02
CA ALA A 5 -7.73 6.20 -0.96
C ALA A 5 -6.96 7.51 -0.98
N ALA A 6 -7.65 8.66 -1.03
CA ALA A 6 -7.03 9.97 -0.95
C ALA A 6 -6.26 10.19 0.36
N ALA A 7 -6.80 9.75 1.49
CA ALA A 7 -6.11 9.81 2.78
C ALA A 7 -4.85 8.93 2.81
N LEU A 8 -4.92 7.73 2.25
CA LEU A 8 -3.77 6.82 2.13
C LEU A 8 -2.71 7.37 1.17
N THR A 9 -3.11 7.99 0.06
CA THR A 9 -2.20 8.68 -0.86
C THR A 9 -1.37 9.73 -0.14
N LEU A 10 -2.02 10.58 0.67
CA LEU A 10 -1.31 11.58 1.48
C LEU A 10 -0.35 10.92 2.48
N ALA A 11 -0.78 9.82 3.10
CA ALA A 11 0.01 9.11 4.10
C ALA A 11 1.24 8.38 3.54
N LEU A 12 1.19 7.99 2.26
CA LEU A 12 2.25 7.28 1.53
C LEU A 12 3.15 8.20 0.69
N ARG A 13 2.78 9.47 0.52
CA ARG A 13 3.45 10.42 -0.38
C ARG A 13 4.95 10.54 -0.14
N GLU A 14 5.40 10.45 1.12
CA GLU A 14 6.82 10.42 1.49
C GLU A 14 7.23 9.02 1.96
N PRO A 15 7.79 8.15 1.08
CA PRO A 15 8.10 6.75 1.40
C PRO A 15 9.02 6.51 2.60
N LEU A 16 9.91 7.46 2.89
CA LEU A 16 10.86 7.39 4.01
C LEU A 16 10.33 8.08 5.27
N LYS A 17 9.19 8.78 5.18
CA LYS A 17 8.54 9.47 6.29
C LYS A 17 7.01 9.26 6.26
N PRO A 18 6.52 8.01 6.20
CA PRO A 18 5.09 7.77 6.10
C PRO A 18 4.37 8.24 7.36
N THR A 19 3.14 8.73 7.18
CA THR A 19 2.19 9.04 8.26
C THR A 19 1.04 8.02 8.31
N LEU A 20 1.26 6.88 7.66
CA LEU A 20 0.30 5.80 7.48
C LEU A 20 0.07 5.03 8.78
N CYS A 21 -1.21 4.80 9.09
CA CYS A 21 -1.62 3.84 10.11
C CYS A 21 -1.87 2.46 9.48
N ALA A 22 -1.21 1.42 10.00
CA ALA A 22 -1.35 0.05 9.48
C ALA A 22 -2.77 -0.52 9.63
N ALA A 23 -3.54 -0.20 10.69
CA ALA A 23 -4.96 -0.60 10.77
C ALA A 23 -5.78 0.04 9.65
N CYS A 24 -5.56 1.32 9.39
CA CYS A 24 -6.30 2.02 8.34
C CYS A 24 -6.03 1.36 6.99
N LEU A 25 -4.77 0.97 6.73
CA LEU A 25 -4.40 0.23 5.53
C LEU A 25 -5.08 -1.15 5.47
N LEU A 26 -5.08 -1.93 6.56
CA LEU A 26 -5.77 -3.22 6.58
C LEU A 26 -7.30 -3.09 6.50
N CYS A 27 -7.89 -2.05 7.08
CA CYS A 27 -9.31 -1.74 6.87
C CYS A 27 -9.60 -1.48 5.39
N PHE A 28 -8.70 -0.77 4.72
CA PHE A 28 -8.82 -0.48 3.29
C PHE A 28 -8.79 -1.74 2.43
N ARG A 29 -8.12 -2.82 2.88
CA ARG A 29 -8.14 -4.14 2.24
C ARG A 29 -9.56 -4.69 2.04
N ALA A 30 -10.52 -4.29 2.90
CA ALA A 30 -11.92 -4.70 2.75
C ALA A 30 -12.55 -4.25 1.41
N TYR A 31 -12.03 -3.19 0.79
CA TYR A 31 -12.49 -2.74 -0.53
C TYR A 31 -12.04 -3.65 -1.69
N PHE A 32 -11.16 -4.62 -1.42
CA PHE A 32 -10.66 -5.61 -2.37
C PHE A 32 -11.29 -7.00 -2.19
N LEU A 33 -12.30 -7.14 -1.32
CA LEU A 33 -13.08 -8.38 -1.17
C LEU A 33 -13.89 -8.68 -2.44
N ALA A 34 -14.09 -9.96 -2.75
CA ALA A 34 -14.57 -10.44 -4.05
C ALA A 34 -15.84 -9.71 -4.55
N ASP A 35 -16.81 -9.46 -3.66
CA ASP A 35 -18.12 -8.91 -4.01
C ASP A 35 -18.07 -7.45 -4.51
N VAL A 36 -17.09 -6.68 -4.07
CA VAL A 36 -16.94 -5.25 -4.39
C VAL A 36 -15.67 -4.93 -5.18
N ARG A 37 -14.77 -5.92 -5.32
CA ARG A 37 -13.43 -5.79 -5.88
C ARG A 37 -13.45 -5.16 -7.27
N LYS A 38 -14.19 -5.74 -8.22
CA LYS A 38 -14.14 -5.34 -9.63
C LYS A 38 -14.51 -3.86 -9.83
N THR A 39 -15.58 -3.42 -9.18
CA THR A 39 -16.04 -2.02 -9.23
C THR A 39 -15.04 -1.09 -8.57
N ASN A 40 -14.58 -1.42 -7.35
CA ASN A 40 -13.65 -0.59 -6.61
C ASN A 40 -12.29 -0.46 -7.30
N LEU A 41 -11.75 -1.57 -7.82
CA LEU A 41 -10.51 -1.58 -8.60
C LEU A 41 -10.63 -0.70 -9.83
N ARG A 42 -11.76 -0.78 -10.55
CA ARG A 42 -11.98 0.08 -11.73
C ARG A 42 -11.97 1.56 -11.34
N ILE A 43 -12.67 1.95 -10.27
CA ILE A 43 -12.70 3.34 -9.79
C ILE A 43 -11.29 3.79 -9.38
N LEU A 44 -10.60 3.01 -8.56
CA LEU A 44 -9.25 3.34 -8.10
C LEU A 44 -8.26 3.46 -9.27
N ARG A 45 -8.35 2.56 -10.25
CA ARG A 45 -7.48 2.59 -11.43
C ARG A 45 -7.81 3.70 -12.40
N ALA A 46 -9.03 4.23 -12.43
CA ALA A 46 -9.43 5.30 -13.33
C ALA A 46 -9.22 6.70 -12.73
N SER A 47 -9.37 6.84 -11.41
CA SER A 47 -9.47 8.16 -10.76
C SER A 47 -8.46 8.38 -9.64
N HIS A 48 -7.74 7.34 -9.20
CA HIS A 48 -6.81 7.41 -8.07
C HIS A 48 -5.41 6.92 -8.48
N HIS A 49 -4.89 7.37 -9.63
CA HIS A 49 -3.54 6.99 -10.10
C HIS A 49 -2.46 7.28 -9.06
N GLU A 50 -2.54 8.45 -8.40
CA GLU A 50 -1.53 8.84 -7.41
C GLU A 50 -1.51 7.93 -6.19
N PHE A 51 -2.63 7.27 -5.86
CA PHE A 51 -2.65 6.23 -4.83
C PHE A 51 -1.73 5.08 -5.23
N TRP A 52 -1.87 4.55 -6.44
CA TRP A 52 -1.02 3.48 -6.96
C TRP A 52 0.45 3.90 -7.12
N ASN A 53 0.68 5.12 -7.60
CA ASN A 53 2.03 5.65 -7.74
C ASN A 53 2.73 5.80 -6.38
N CYS A 54 2.01 6.25 -5.35
CA CYS A 54 2.55 6.29 -3.98
C CYS A 54 2.84 4.89 -3.44
N ILE A 55 2.02 3.89 -3.75
CA ILE A 55 2.29 2.49 -3.40
C ILE A 55 3.58 2.01 -4.08
N MET A 56 3.71 2.19 -5.40
CA MET A 56 4.91 1.76 -6.13
C MET A 56 6.15 2.47 -5.59
N ARG A 57 6.11 3.80 -5.40
CA ARG A 57 7.22 4.56 -4.79
C ARG A 57 7.54 4.05 -3.39
N PHE A 58 6.53 3.70 -2.58
CA PHE A 58 6.77 3.15 -1.26
C PHE A 58 7.49 1.79 -1.32
N LEU A 59 7.10 0.92 -2.24
CA LEU A 59 7.68 -0.41 -2.37
C LEU A 59 9.08 -0.39 -2.99
N THR A 60 9.34 0.52 -3.92
CA THR A 60 10.59 0.57 -4.70
C THR A 60 11.59 1.62 -4.22
N VAL A 61 11.29 2.38 -3.15
CA VAL A 61 12.29 3.29 -2.57
C VAL A 61 13.43 2.51 -1.92
N LYS A 62 14.66 2.84 -2.29
CA LYS A 62 15.86 2.28 -1.66
C LYS A 62 15.86 2.57 -0.17
N ARG A 63 16.05 1.52 0.65
CA ARG A 63 16.16 1.65 2.10
C ARG A 63 17.47 1.07 2.61
N THR A 64 18.07 1.75 3.58
CA THR A 64 19.17 1.25 4.40
C THR A 64 18.60 0.71 5.71
N ASP A 65 19.36 -0.07 6.48
CA ASP A 65 18.88 -0.58 7.79
C ASP A 65 18.46 0.55 8.73
N ILE A 66 19.17 1.68 8.67
CA ILE A 66 18.85 2.90 9.41
C ILE A 66 17.49 3.46 8.97
N SER A 67 17.25 3.57 7.65
CA SER A 67 15.98 4.11 7.16
C SER A 67 14.82 3.14 7.34
N ARG A 68 15.03 1.82 7.25
CA ARG A 68 14.05 0.78 7.60
C ARG A 68 13.60 0.93 9.05
N SER A 69 14.56 0.98 9.97
CA SER A 69 14.29 1.18 11.41
C SER A 69 13.53 2.48 11.68
N ALA A 70 13.91 3.57 11.00
CA ALA A 70 13.24 4.86 11.15
C ALA A 70 11.80 4.84 10.62
N VAL A 71 11.56 4.21 9.46
CA VAL A 71 10.22 4.03 8.90
C VAL A 71 9.35 3.17 9.81
N ASN A 72 9.89 2.06 10.34
CA ASN A 72 9.13 1.20 11.22
C ASN A 72 8.67 1.93 12.49
N ARG A 73 9.56 2.71 13.14
CA ARG A 73 9.20 3.56 14.28
C ARG A 73 8.11 4.58 13.94
N ARG A 74 8.12 5.14 12.73
CA ARG A 74 7.09 6.10 12.28
C ARG A 74 5.74 5.43 12.09
N LEU A 75 5.71 4.24 11.49
CA LEU A 75 4.49 3.47 11.31
C LEU A 75 3.87 3.07 12.66
N ASP A 76 4.70 2.64 13.62
CA ASP A 76 4.25 2.35 14.99
C ASP A 76 3.72 3.61 15.71
N ALA A 77 4.40 4.75 15.59
CA ALA A 77 3.92 6.01 16.14
C ALA A 77 2.58 6.45 15.51
N ALA A 78 2.44 6.35 14.18
CA ALA A 78 1.21 6.70 13.46
C ALA A 78 0.06 5.77 13.85
N TRP A 79 0.34 4.47 14.03
CA TRP A 79 -0.60 3.51 14.58
C TRP A 79 -1.10 3.93 15.96
N ARG A 80 -0.19 4.18 16.92
CA ARG A 80 -0.53 4.60 18.29
C ARG A 80 -1.31 5.91 18.32
N ALA A 81 -0.92 6.90 17.52
CA ALA A 81 -1.62 8.18 17.42
C ALA A 81 -3.03 8.03 16.83
N CYS A 82 -3.22 7.10 15.90
CA CYS A 82 -4.54 6.80 15.35
C CYS A 82 -5.47 6.15 16.39
N GLN A 83 -4.92 5.37 17.33
CA GLN A 83 -5.69 4.77 18.43
C GLN A 83 -6.28 5.84 19.36
N SER A 84 -5.55 6.93 19.62
CA SER A 84 -5.96 7.95 20.59
C SER A 84 -7.00 8.94 20.04
N THR A 85 -7.08 9.13 18.73
CA THR A 85 -7.85 10.24 18.14
C THR A 85 -9.22 9.88 17.58
N ARG A 86 -9.44 8.66 17.07
CA ARG A 86 -10.67 8.37 16.31
C ARG A 86 -11.74 7.59 17.07
N GLY A 87 -11.43 7.03 18.25
CA GLY A 87 -12.20 5.89 18.77
C GLY A 87 -12.19 4.74 17.75
N PRO A 88 -12.42 3.47 18.12
CA PRO A 88 -12.38 2.43 17.10
C PRO A 88 -13.68 2.47 16.27
N PRO A 89 -13.64 2.71 14.95
CA PRO A 89 -14.66 2.12 14.09
C PRO A 89 -14.77 0.62 14.42
N LYS A 90 -15.96 0.01 14.33
CA LYS A 90 -16.17 -1.42 14.70
C LYS A 90 -15.12 -2.37 14.09
N TYR A 91 -14.57 -2.02 12.92
CA TYR A 91 -13.47 -2.74 12.26
C TYR A 91 -12.08 -2.49 12.87
N HIS A 92 -11.77 -1.26 13.29
CA HIS A 92 -10.54 -0.95 14.02
C HIS A 92 -10.48 -1.69 15.36
N ALA A 93 -11.62 -1.89 16.06
CA ALA A 93 -11.66 -2.64 17.31
C ALA A 93 -11.29 -4.13 17.13
N LYS A 94 -11.72 -4.75 16.02
CA LYS A 94 -11.39 -6.15 15.72
C LYS A 94 -9.93 -6.31 15.31
N LEU A 95 -9.44 -5.43 14.44
CA LEU A 95 -8.02 -5.43 14.08
C LEU A 95 -7.15 -5.10 15.28
N ARG A 96 -7.59 -4.21 16.17
CA ARG A 96 -6.92 -3.94 17.44
C ARG A 96 -6.67 -5.22 18.23
N ALA A 97 -7.58 -6.19 18.29
CA ALA A 97 -7.30 -7.46 18.98
C ALA A 97 -6.18 -8.28 18.31
N VAL A 98 -6.02 -8.17 17.00
CA VAL A 98 -4.91 -8.78 16.23
C VAL A 98 -3.60 -8.04 16.50
N PHE A 99 -3.64 -6.70 16.56
CA PHE A 99 -2.46 -5.85 16.75
C PHE A 99 -2.03 -5.67 18.22
N ASP A 100 -2.96 -5.74 19.17
CA ASP A 100 -2.70 -5.61 20.62
C ASP A 100 -2.12 -6.91 21.21
N ASN A 101 -2.05 -8.00 20.43
CA ASN A 101 -1.16 -9.12 20.73
C ASN A 101 0.29 -8.62 20.59
N ARG A 102 0.77 -7.93 21.64
CA ARG A 102 2.08 -7.28 21.73
C ARG A 102 3.24 -8.18 21.33
N ALA A 103 3.10 -9.50 21.48
CA ALA A 103 4.04 -10.51 21.02
C ALA A 103 4.33 -10.44 19.49
N VAL A 104 3.39 -9.96 18.67
CA VAL A 104 3.57 -9.78 17.23
C VAL A 104 4.36 -8.50 16.89
N PHE A 105 4.60 -7.58 17.84
CA PHE A 105 5.28 -6.30 17.59
C PHE A 105 6.54 -6.07 18.43
N GLU A 106 6.92 -7.04 19.29
CA GLU A 106 8.19 -7.00 20.02
C GLU A 106 9.42 -7.15 19.08
N ASN A 107 9.20 -7.54 17.82
CA ASN A 107 10.21 -7.50 16.77
C ASN A 107 10.07 -6.22 15.93
N TYR A 108 11.09 -5.36 15.99
CA TYR A 108 11.15 -4.02 15.41
C TYR A 108 11.03 -3.94 13.88
N ASP A 109 10.85 -5.04 13.16
CA ASP A 109 10.64 -5.05 11.70
C ASP A 109 9.22 -5.40 11.28
N ASN A 110 8.35 -5.76 12.21
CA ASN A 110 7.05 -6.34 11.86
C ASN A 110 6.10 -5.31 11.24
N MET A 111 6.08 -4.04 11.66
CA MET A 111 5.12 -3.07 11.13
C MET A 111 5.39 -2.68 9.67
N LEU A 112 6.66 -2.42 9.33
CA LEU A 112 7.07 -2.15 7.95
C LEU A 112 6.80 -3.36 7.06
N ARG A 113 7.12 -4.57 7.55
CA ARG A 113 6.84 -5.81 6.84
C ARG A 113 5.33 -5.97 6.53
N GLU A 114 4.47 -5.83 7.53
CA GLU A 114 3.01 -5.93 7.36
C GLU A 114 2.45 -4.90 6.37
N VAL A 115 2.95 -3.66 6.43
CA VAL A 115 2.57 -2.62 5.47
C VAL A 115 3.02 -3.00 4.06
N VAL A 116 4.26 -3.46 3.89
CA VAL A 116 4.80 -3.90 2.59
C VAL A 116 4.00 -5.08 2.04
N GLU A 117 3.75 -6.12 2.84
CA GLU A 117 2.96 -7.29 2.44
C GLU A 117 1.54 -6.89 2.04
N THR A 118 0.89 -6.01 2.80
CA THR A 118 -0.45 -5.50 2.47
C THR A 118 -0.48 -4.70 1.16
N LEU A 119 0.55 -3.87 0.93
CA LEU A 119 0.66 -3.09 -0.31
C LEU A 119 0.94 -3.97 -1.52
N LEU A 120 1.78 -5.00 -1.38
CA LEU A 120 2.03 -6.01 -2.40
C LEU A 120 0.75 -6.77 -2.74
N ASP A 121 -0.03 -7.16 -1.72
CA ASP A 121 -1.34 -7.79 -1.89
C ASP A 121 -2.27 -6.95 -2.79
N PHE A 122 -2.30 -5.63 -2.61
CA PHE A 122 -3.13 -4.75 -3.45
C PHE A 122 -2.68 -4.78 -4.91
N LEU A 123 -1.38 -4.77 -5.16
CA LEU A 123 -0.81 -4.83 -6.51
C LEU A 123 -1.04 -6.20 -7.16
N ILE A 124 -0.85 -7.28 -6.41
CA ILE A 124 -1.16 -8.65 -6.86
C ILE A 124 -2.61 -8.70 -7.34
N VAL A 125 -3.55 -8.19 -6.54
CA VAL A 125 -4.97 -8.18 -6.93
C VAL A 125 -5.21 -7.42 -8.23
N ILE A 126 -4.53 -6.30 -8.48
CA ILE A 126 -4.65 -5.56 -9.75
C ILE A 126 -4.04 -6.32 -10.92
N PHE A 127 -2.81 -6.81 -10.76
CA PHE A 127 -2.07 -7.45 -11.84
C PHE A 127 -2.62 -8.84 -12.19
N TYR A 128 -3.30 -9.51 -11.26
CA TYR A 128 -4.05 -10.73 -11.54
C TYR A 128 -5.42 -10.46 -12.19
N ASP A 129 -6.10 -9.35 -11.84
CA ASP A 129 -7.39 -8.96 -12.46
C ASP A 129 -7.19 -8.43 -13.89
N GLN A 130 -6.05 -7.81 -14.16
CA GLN A 130 -5.55 -7.67 -15.53
C GLN A 130 -5.24 -9.09 -16.04
N SER A 131 -5.98 -9.57 -17.03
CA SER A 131 -5.73 -10.90 -17.59
C SER A 131 -4.23 -11.08 -17.86
N LYS A 132 -3.61 -12.10 -17.25
CA LYS A 132 -2.15 -12.38 -17.30
C LYS A 132 -1.53 -12.19 -18.69
N ALA A 133 -2.31 -12.45 -19.75
CA ALA A 133 -1.90 -12.31 -21.15
C ALA A 133 -1.69 -10.85 -21.61
N VAL A 134 -2.48 -9.87 -21.15
CA VAL A 134 -2.50 -8.55 -21.80
C VAL A 134 -1.30 -7.70 -21.40
N VAL A 135 -0.89 -7.66 -20.13
CA VAL A 135 0.22 -6.80 -19.71
C VAL A 135 1.58 -7.48 -19.89
N VAL A 136 1.68 -8.78 -19.62
CA VAL A 136 2.95 -9.51 -19.70
C VAL A 136 3.33 -9.87 -21.14
N GLU A 137 2.38 -10.35 -21.97
CA GLU A 137 2.73 -10.79 -23.34
C GLU A 137 2.75 -9.63 -24.34
N SER A 138 1.97 -8.56 -24.11
CA SER A 138 1.88 -7.47 -25.08
C SER A 138 2.65 -6.20 -24.71
N GLN A 139 3.15 -6.08 -23.47
CA GLN A 139 3.73 -4.85 -22.92
C GLN A 139 2.83 -3.60 -23.10
N LYS A 140 1.52 -3.79 -23.34
CA LYS A 140 0.59 -2.70 -23.61
C LYS A 140 0.05 -2.17 -22.29
N PHE A 141 0.56 -1.01 -21.89
CA PHE A 141 -0.08 -0.17 -20.88
C PHE A 141 -1.47 0.26 -21.32
N SER A 142 -2.32 0.64 -20.37
CA SER A 142 -3.71 0.96 -20.69
C SER A 142 -3.82 2.16 -21.62
N ARG A 143 -4.49 1.96 -22.76
CA ARG A 143 -4.87 3.05 -23.68
C ARG A 143 -6.14 3.80 -23.24
N HIS A 144 -6.84 3.28 -22.25
CA HIS A 144 -8.12 3.81 -21.77
C HIS A 144 -7.96 4.60 -20.46
N GLY A 145 -6.74 5.01 -20.12
CA GLY A 145 -6.46 5.81 -18.92
C GLY A 145 -6.67 5.05 -17.61
N LEU A 146 -6.58 3.72 -17.62
CA LEU A 146 -6.57 2.93 -16.38
C LEU A 146 -5.14 2.67 -15.94
N TRP A 147 -4.80 2.91 -14.68
CA TRP A 147 -3.48 2.56 -14.15
C TRP A 147 -3.14 1.06 -14.34
N PRO A 148 -1.89 0.68 -14.69
CA PRO A 148 -0.78 1.55 -15.08
C PRO A 148 -0.93 2.01 -16.53
N THR A 149 -0.56 3.27 -16.75
CA THR A 149 -0.59 3.96 -18.05
C THR A 149 0.78 4.04 -18.72
N SER A 150 1.87 3.89 -17.96
CA SER A 150 3.23 3.87 -18.47
C SER A 150 4.13 2.93 -17.66
N ALA A 151 5.37 2.73 -18.12
CA ALA A 151 6.38 2.00 -17.37
C ALA A 151 6.77 2.72 -16.07
N ASP A 152 6.77 4.05 -16.07
CA ASP A 152 7.12 4.88 -14.91
C ASP A 152 6.12 4.72 -13.76
N ASP A 153 4.87 4.36 -14.07
CA ASP A 153 3.87 4.03 -13.06
C ASP A 153 4.28 2.78 -12.25
N ILE A 154 4.96 1.81 -12.87
CA ILE A 154 5.40 0.56 -12.24
C ILE A 154 6.82 0.72 -11.68
N LEU A 155 7.70 1.44 -12.37
CA LEU A 155 9.11 1.58 -12.02
C LEU A 155 9.46 3.06 -11.82
N PRO A 156 8.94 3.71 -10.75
CA PRO A 156 9.03 5.16 -10.59
C PRO A 156 10.44 5.70 -10.39
N PHE A 157 11.41 4.83 -10.09
CA PHE A 157 12.83 5.18 -9.98
C PHE A 157 13.69 4.60 -11.11
N GLY A 158 13.04 4.10 -12.17
CA GLY A 158 13.66 3.33 -13.23
C GLY A 158 13.90 1.85 -12.84
N PRO A 159 14.19 1.00 -13.84
CA PRO A 159 14.33 -0.44 -13.64
C PRO A 159 15.49 -0.82 -12.71
N GLU A 160 16.66 -0.21 -12.88
CA GLU A 160 17.87 -0.53 -12.10
C GLU A 160 17.70 -0.22 -10.61
N SER A 161 17.21 0.98 -10.29
CA SER A 161 16.97 1.40 -8.90
C SER A 161 15.86 0.58 -8.24
N SER A 162 14.82 0.23 -9.00
CA SER A 162 13.71 -0.58 -8.47
C SER A 162 14.16 -2.02 -8.19
N TYR A 163 14.95 -2.62 -9.10
CA TYR A 163 15.47 -3.97 -8.94
C TYR A 163 16.45 -4.09 -7.75
N SER A 164 17.37 -3.12 -7.62
CA SER A 164 18.31 -3.07 -6.49
C SER A 164 17.67 -2.83 -5.12
N THR A 165 16.39 -2.49 -5.08
CA THR A 165 15.62 -2.34 -3.83
C THR A 165 14.88 -3.64 -3.45
N LEU A 166 14.69 -4.54 -4.41
CA LEU A 166 14.00 -5.82 -4.22
C LEU A 166 14.94 -6.98 -3.85
N LEU A 167 16.25 -6.80 -4.01
CA LEU A 167 17.34 -7.69 -3.57
C LEU A 167 17.94 -7.21 -2.25
#